data_AF-R9I9G1-F1
#
_entry.id   AF-R9I9G1-F1
#
_cell.length_a   1.000
_cell.length_b   1.000
_cell.length_c   1.000
_cell.angle_alpha   90.00
_cell.angle_beta   90.00
_cell.angle_gamma   90.00
#
_symmetry.space_group_name_H-M   'P 1'
#
loop_
_entity.id
_entity.type
_entity.pdbx_description
1 polymer ?
#
loop_
_entity_poly.entity_id
_entity_poly.type
_entity_poly.pdbx_seq_one_letter_code
_entity_poly.pdbx_strand_id
1 'polypeptide(L)'
;MKYYGRLSVAALLAVAPLYGFAQEKVVPIKYGDMDQWIIRKVHESGVIGGNTKLLYEIGPTKEIDGNKPYKNMGGSPWGTSNVMAKVVGIVKTNNSVYRDKRDNGYCARLETHIESVKVLGMVNITVLAAGSIYLGDMLEPITGTKNAEKNMNWGVPFTQRPKAVRYDYKVKMSGEKNRIRLTGFSKKGQVEGQDCAITVFFLQKRMEDAEGNVTAKRVGTMVVKYDKDSDGWVNDATYEVLYGDITKHPAYHPETMGLRERDYTRNSKGESVLIKETGWAAADETPTHMILQFSSSHGGAFIGSPGNTMWIDNVKLVY
;
A
#
# COMPACT_ATOMS: atom_id res chain seq x y z
N MET A 1 -10.64 -30.80 86.89
CA MET A 1 -11.53 -31.29 85.80
C MET A 1 -11.20 -30.49 84.55
N LYS A 2 -10.41 -31.04 83.62
CA LYS A 2 -10.88 -31.71 82.38
C LYS A 2 -11.64 -30.74 81.43
N TYR A 3 -10.98 -30.12 80.44
CA TYR A 3 -10.92 -30.58 79.04
C TYR A 3 -10.29 -29.53 78.10
N TYR A 4 -9.67 -30.04 77.04
CA TYR A 4 -8.95 -29.40 75.95
C TYR A 4 -9.87 -28.68 74.94
N GLY A 5 -9.33 -27.73 74.16
CA GLY A 5 -9.94 -27.29 72.90
C GLY A 5 -9.08 -26.29 72.11
N ARG A 6 -8.60 -26.73 70.94
CA ARG A 6 -7.73 -26.03 69.97
C ARG A 6 -8.50 -25.00 69.11
N LEU A 7 -7.75 -24.35 68.20
CA LEU A 7 -8.15 -23.73 66.90
C LEU A 7 -8.55 -22.24 66.98
N SER A 8 -8.09 -21.31 66.14
CA SER A 8 -7.39 -21.34 64.84
C SER A 8 -6.71 -19.98 64.58
N VAL A 9 -5.55 -19.98 63.91
CA VAL A 9 -4.99 -18.79 63.27
C VAL A 9 -5.75 -18.57 61.96
N ALA A 10 -6.53 -17.50 61.89
CA ALA A 10 -7.19 -17.09 60.64
C ALA A 10 -6.19 -16.32 59.78
N ALA A 11 -5.69 -16.96 58.71
CA ALA A 11 -4.98 -16.27 57.63
C ALA A 11 -6.01 -15.63 56.69
N LEU A 12 -6.14 -14.29 56.77
CA LEU A 12 -6.86 -13.49 55.79
C LEU A 12 -6.06 -13.47 54.47
N LEU A 13 -6.43 -14.34 53.54
CA LEU A 13 -6.02 -14.22 52.13
C LEU A 13 -6.77 -13.06 51.51
N ALA A 14 -6.09 -11.92 51.36
CA ALA A 14 -6.56 -10.82 50.52
C ALA A 14 -6.57 -11.29 49.05
N VAL A 15 -7.75 -11.59 48.52
CA VAL A 15 -7.95 -11.81 47.09
C VAL A 15 -7.93 -10.45 46.40
N ALA A 16 -6.77 -10.03 45.91
CA ALA A 16 -6.70 -8.90 45.00
C ALA A 16 -7.32 -9.32 43.65
N PRO A 17 -8.29 -8.57 43.09
CA PRO A 17 -8.77 -8.84 41.74
C PRO A 17 -7.63 -8.54 40.77
N LEU A 18 -7.05 -9.58 40.18
CA LEU A 18 -6.22 -9.48 38.99
C LEU A 18 -7.11 -8.98 37.86
N TYR A 19 -7.18 -7.65 37.68
CA TYR A 19 -7.62 -7.06 36.42
C TYR A 19 -6.62 -7.50 35.36
N GLY A 20 -6.94 -8.58 34.65
CA GLY A 20 -6.20 -8.98 33.46
C GLY A 20 -6.32 -7.87 32.43
N PHE A 21 -5.26 -7.08 32.26
CA PHE A 21 -5.14 -6.22 31.10
C PHE A 21 -5.12 -7.12 29.87
N ALA A 22 -6.15 -7.02 29.01
CA ALA A 22 -6.15 -7.71 27.74
C ALA A 22 -4.90 -7.26 26.96
N GLN A 23 -3.97 -8.20 26.73
CA GLN A 23 -2.73 -7.93 26.03
C GLN A 23 -3.03 -7.61 24.56
N GLU A 24 -2.52 -6.47 24.08
CA GLU A 24 -2.60 -6.06 22.67
C GLU A 24 -2.08 -7.19 21.77
N LYS A 25 -2.88 -7.61 20.78
CA LYS A 25 -2.45 -8.64 19.82
C LYS A 25 -1.95 -7.97 18.55
N VAL A 26 -0.67 -8.14 18.27
CA VAL A 26 -0.01 -7.61 17.07
C VAL A 26 0.23 -8.74 16.07
N VAL A 27 -0.25 -8.58 14.84
CA VAL A 27 -0.17 -9.59 13.78
C VAL A 27 0.57 -9.00 12.58
N PRO A 28 1.79 -9.47 12.26
CA PRO A 28 2.50 -9.05 11.05
C PRO A 28 1.72 -9.42 9.78
N ILE A 29 1.77 -8.54 8.78
CA ILE A 29 1.38 -8.92 7.41
C ILE A 29 2.53 -9.74 6.83
N LYS A 30 2.22 -10.81 6.08
CA LYS A 30 3.24 -11.67 5.47
C LYS A 30 4.16 -10.85 4.54
N TYR A 31 5.48 -11.00 4.70
CA TYR A 31 6.52 -10.17 4.08
C TYR A 31 6.41 -8.66 4.38
N GLY A 32 5.68 -8.27 5.42
CA GLY A 32 5.53 -6.88 5.86
C GLY A 32 6.76 -6.33 6.58
N ASP A 33 7.71 -7.20 6.94
CA ASP A 33 9.07 -6.88 7.43
C ASP A 33 10.03 -6.48 6.32
N MET A 34 9.57 -6.47 5.06
CA MET A 34 10.30 -5.97 3.89
C MET A 34 11.73 -6.52 3.73
N ASP A 35 12.02 -7.70 4.29
CA ASP A 35 13.35 -8.31 4.27
C ASP A 35 13.57 -9.19 3.03
N GLN A 36 12.48 -9.70 2.45
CA GLN A 36 12.52 -10.67 1.37
C GLN A 36 12.00 -10.08 0.06
N TRP A 37 12.76 -10.29 -1.00
CA TRP A 37 12.51 -9.66 -2.29
C TRP A 37 12.73 -10.61 -3.45
N ILE A 38 11.86 -10.49 -4.44
CA ILE A 38 12.05 -11.03 -5.78
C ILE A 38 12.72 -9.92 -6.60
N ILE A 39 13.88 -10.23 -7.18
CA ILE A 39 14.60 -9.33 -8.08
C ILE A 39 14.42 -9.82 -9.51
N ARG A 40 13.77 -9.01 -10.33
CA ARG A 40 13.49 -9.31 -11.74
C ARG A 40 14.50 -8.60 -12.62
N LYS A 41 15.24 -9.34 -13.44
CA LYS A 41 16.11 -8.82 -14.51
C LYS A 41 15.31 -8.76 -15.79
N VAL A 42 14.91 -7.55 -16.19
CA VAL A 42 14.12 -7.30 -17.40
C VAL A 42 15.00 -6.63 -18.44
N HIS A 43 15.01 -7.15 -19.66
CA HIS A 43 15.78 -6.60 -20.77
C HIS A 43 14.90 -5.68 -21.62
N GLU A 44 15.13 -4.37 -21.52
CA GLU A 44 14.44 -3.38 -22.35
C GLU A 44 14.82 -3.54 -23.82
N SER A 45 13.93 -3.14 -24.73
CA SER A 45 14.17 -3.32 -26.17
C SER A 45 15.34 -2.48 -26.67
N GLY A 46 16.11 -3.00 -27.65
CA GLY A 46 17.26 -2.30 -28.25
C GLY A 46 16.94 -0.93 -28.84
N VAL A 47 15.73 -0.75 -29.40
CA VAL A 47 15.26 0.53 -29.98
C VAL A 47 15.15 1.67 -28.94
N ILE A 48 15.15 1.34 -27.65
CA ILE A 48 15.17 2.30 -26.53
C ILE A 48 16.46 2.20 -25.70
N GLY A 49 17.51 1.60 -26.25
CA GLY A 49 18.83 1.49 -25.64
C GLY A 49 19.22 0.11 -25.13
N GLY A 50 18.30 -0.87 -25.06
CA GLY A 50 18.65 -2.26 -24.77
C GLY A 50 19.10 -2.55 -23.33
N ASN A 51 18.81 -1.66 -22.38
CA ASN A 51 19.30 -1.78 -21.01
C ASN A 51 18.64 -2.95 -20.27
N THR A 52 19.40 -3.64 -19.42
CA THR A 52 18.81 -4.50 -18.40
C THR A 52 18.47 -3.68 -17.17
N LYS A 53 17.21 -3.78 -16.71
CA LYS A 53 16.69 -3.09 -15.54
C LYS A 53 16.31 -4.10 -14.46
N LEU A 54 16.57 -3.74 -13.21
CA LEU A 54 16.13 -4.51 -12.05
C LEU A 54 14.79 -3.95 -11.58
N LEU A 55 13.79 -4.82 -11.46
CA LEU A 55 12.54 -4.53 -10.76
C LEU A 55 12.49 -5.32 -9.45
N TYR A 56 11.94 -4.71 -8.41
CA TYR A 56 11.90 -5.26 -7.07
C TYR A 56 10.45 -5.53 -6.67
N GLU A 57 10.17 -6.75 -6.23
CA GLU A 57 8.85 -7.15 -5.74
C GLU A 57 8.99 -7.75 -4.35
N ILE A 58 8.03 -7.48 -3.46
CA ILE A 58 8.05 -8.01 -2.09
C ILE A 58 7.54 -9.45 -2.12
N GLY A 59 8.33 -10.40 -1.62
CA GLY A 59 8.01 -11.83 -1.68
C GLY A 59 9.21 -12.72 -1.36
N PRO A 60 9.13 -14.03 -1.63
CA PRO A 60 10.24 -14.94 -1.34
C PRO A 60 11.53 -14.51 -2.04
N THR A 61 12.67 -14.67 -1.38
CA THR A 61 13.97 -14.33 -1.97
C THR A 61 14.22 -15.15 -3.23
N LYS A 62 14.22 -14.48 -4.39
CA LYS A 62 14.33 -15.13 -5.69
C LYS A 62 14.82 -14.17 -6.77
N GLU A 63 15.58 -14.67 -7.72
CA GLU A 63 15.85 -13.95 -8.97
C GLU A 63 15.02 -14.51 -10.12
N ILE A 64 14.51 -13.63 -10.97
CA ILE A 64 13.80 -13.99 -12.19
C ILE A 64 14.46 -13.26 -13.36
N ASP A 65 14.93 -14.01 -14.34
CA ASP A 65 15.51 -13.45 -15.56
C ASP A 65 14.53 -13.56 -16.74
N GLY A 66 14.53 -12.52 -17.58
CA GLY A 66 13.76 -12.39 -18.81
C GLY A 66 12.49 -11.56 -18.69
N ASN A 67 11.92 -11.27 -19.86
CA ASN A 67 10.77 -10.38 -20.03
C ASN A 67 9.43 -11.08 -19.78
N LYS A 68 9.29 -11.66 -18.59
CA LYS A 68 8.09 -12.39 -18.18
C LYS A 68 7.14 -11.47 -17.40
N PRO A 69 5.83 -11.48 -17.72
CA PRO A 69 4.83 -10.84 -16.88
C PRO A 69 4.89 -11.39 -15.45
N TYR A 70 4.86 -10.48 -14.48
CA TYR A 70 4.91 -10.86 -13.07
C TYR A 70 3.52 -11.08 -12.46
N LYS A 71 3.48 -12.01 -11.51
CA LYS A 71 2.39 -12.23 -10.55
C LYS A 71 3.02 -12.50 -9.19
N ASN A 72 2.36 -12.08 -8.13
CA ASN A 72 2.85 -12.31 -6.78
C ASN A 72 3.14 -13.80 -6.53
N MET A 73 4.25 -14.10 -5.84
CA MET A 73 4.69 -15.46 -5.57
C MET A 73 4.84 -15.71 -4.07
N GLY A 74 4.91 -16.98 -3.67
CA GLY A 74 5.13 -17.37 -2.27
C GLY A 74 4.04 -16.91 -1.31
N GLY A 75 2.84 -16.64 -1.83
CA GLY A 75 1.71 -16.08 -1.06
C GLY A 75 1.93 -14.64 -0.60
N SER A 76 2.75 -13.86 -1.30
CA SER A 76 2.89 -12.44 -1.01
C SER A 76 1.62 -11.68 -1.37
N PRO A 77 1.06 -10.86 -0.45
CA PRO A 77 -0.10 -10.03 -0.76
C PRO A 77 0.28 -8.70 -1.43
N TRP A 78 1.58 -8.43 -1.64
CA TRP A 78 2.08 -7.11 -2.02
C TRP A 78 2.26 -6.96 -3.52
N GLY A 79 1.58 -5.96 -4.09
CA GLY A 79 1.90 -5.36 -5.38
C GLY A 79 2.82 -4.15 -5.20
N THR A 80 3.57 -3.84 -6.25
CA THR A 80 4.41 -2.64 -6.33
C THR A 80 4.03 -1.82 -7.57
N SER A 81 4.46 -0.56 -7.64
CA SER A 81 4.37 0.27 -8.85
C SER A 81 5.48 -0.02 -9.87
N ASN A 82 6.36 -1.00 -9.58
CA ASN A 82 7.30 -1.49 -10.56
C ASN A 82 6.55 -2.32 -11.59
N VAL A 83 6.75 -2.01 -12.87
CA VAL A 83 6.05 -2.71 -13.93
C VAL A 83 6.93 -2.94 -15.14
N MET A 84 6.68 -4.07 -15.80
CA MET A 84 7.08 -4.28 -17.19
C MET A 84 5.92 -3.95 -18.13
N ALA A 85 6.17 -3.01 -19.04
CA ALA A 85 5.30 -2.66 -20.13
C ALA A 85 5.79 -3.31 -21.43
N LYS A 86 4.84 -3.76 -22.26
CA LYS A 86 5.10 -4.24 -23.62
C LYS A 86 4.08 -3.60 -24.56
N VAL A 87 4.48 -2.49 -25.16
CA VAL A 87 3.62 -1.70 -26.06
C VAL A 87 4.16 -1.84 -27.47
N VAL A 88 3.33 -2.31 -28.41
CA VAL A 88 3.71 -2.56 -29.82
C VAL A 88 5.02 -3.33 -29.99
N GLY A 89 5.27 -4.30 -29.11
CA GLY A 89 6.49 -5.13 -29.12
C GLY A 89 7.70 -4.54 -28.40
N ILE A 90 7.64 -3.27 -27.97
CA ILE A 90 8.69 -2.59 -27.22
C ILE A 90 8.52 -2.88 -25.74
N VAL A 91 9.52 -3.54 -25.14
CA VAL A 91 9.61 -3.79 -23.70
C VAL A 91 10.28 -2.61 -23.01
N LYS A 92 9.60 -2.04 -22.02
CA LYS A 92 10.09 -0.96 -21.16
C LYS A 92 9.73 -1.28 -19.72
N THR A 93 10.56 -0.84 -18.78
CA THR A 93 10.26 -0.94 -17.36
C THR A 93 9.95 0.42 -16.75
N ASN A 94 9.18 0.43 -15.66
CA ASN A 94 9.18 1.53 -14.70
C ASN A 94 9.64 0.96 -13.36
N ASN A 95 10.60 1.63 -12.72
CA ASN A 95 11.07 1.26 -11.40
C ASN A 95 10.97 2.47 -10.47
N SER A 96 10.06 2.41 -9.50
CA SER A 96 9.86 3.44 -8.46
C SER A 96 9.84 2.87 -7.04
N VAL A 97 10.09 1.55 -6.90
CA VAL A 97 10.18 0.85 -5.62
C VAL A 97 11.47 0.06 -5.58
N TYR A 98 12.24 0.26 -4.52
CA TYR A 98 13.56 -0.32 -4.35
C TYR A 98 13.64 -1.05 -3.03
N ARG A 99 14.47 -2.09 -3.01
CA ARG A 99 14.98 -2.65 -1.76
C ARG A 99 16.11 -1.75 -1.26
N ASP A 100 16.00 -1.25 -0.03
CA ASP A 100 17.05 -0.44 0.60
C ASP A 100 17.50 -1.07 1.92
N LYS A 101 18.76 -0.85 2.32
CA LYS A 101 19.33 -1.50 3.51
C LYS A 101 18.78 -0.85 4.78
N ARG A 102 18.35 -1.67 5.75
CA ARG A 102 18.01 -1.23 7.10
C ARG A 102 18.55 -2.22 8.10
N ASP A 103 19.42 -1.76 9.00
CA ASP A 103 20.08 -2.59 10.01
C ASP A 103 20.67 -3.89 9.41
N ASN A 104 20.28 -5.05 9.93
CA ASN A 104 20.69 -6.35 9.39
C ASN A 104 19.80 -6.82 8.22
N GLY A 105 18.65 -6.18 8.01
CA GLY A 105 17.63 -6.50 7.04
C GLY A 105 17.53 -5.52 5.87
N TYR A 106 16.32 -5.33 5.36
CA TYR A 106 15.96 -4.43 4.28
C TYR A 106 14.62 -3.74 4.56
N CYS A 107 14.36 -2.66 3.83
CA CYS A 107 13.08 -1.97 3.82
C CYS A 107 12.65 -1.64 2.39
N ALA A 108 11.39 -1.26 2.21
CA ALA A 108 10.90 -0.76 0.93
C ALA A 108 11.17 0.74 0.83
N ARG A 109 11.83 1.19 -0.24
CA ARG A 109 12.06 2.59 -0.56
C ARG A 109 11.25 2.98 -1.80
N LEU A 110 10.31 3.89 -1.61
CA LEU A 110 9.35 4.35 -2.61
C LEU A 110 9.78 5.73 -3.08
N GLU A 111 10.04 5.91 -4.37
CA GLU A 111 10.47 7.20 -4.92
C GLU A 111 9.49 7.74 -5.94
N THR A 112 9.23 9.04 -5.85
CA THR A 112 8.62 9.74 -6.98
C THR A 112 9.72 10.28 -7.89
N HIS A 113 9.69 9.90 -9.16
CA HIS A 113 10.69 10.29 -10.13
C HIS A 113 10.09 10.51 -11.52
N ILE A 114 10.93 11.01 -12.41
CA ILE A 114 10.59 11.16 -13.83
C ILE A 114 11.19 9.98 -14.59
N GLU A 115 10.34 9.18 -15.22
CA GLU A 115 10.75 8.10 -16.12
C GLU A 115 10.73 8.63 -17.56
N SER A 116 11.84 8.46 -18.27
CA SER A 116 11.98 8.92 -19.67
C SER A 116 12.34 7.78 -20.59
N VAL A 117 11.72 7.76 -21.76
CA VAL A 117 12.11 6.87 -22.86
C VAL A 117 12.26 7.67 -24.15
N LYS A 118 13.39 7.46 -24.82
CA LYS A 118 13.66 8.00 -26.15
C LYS A 118 13.70 6.84 -27.13
N VAL A 119 12.79 6.87 -28.09
CA VAL A 119 12.81 5.99 -29.27
C VAL A 119 13.54 6.76 -30.36
N LEU A 120 14.72 6.27 -30.77
CA LEU A 120 15.66 6.84 -31.76
C LEU A 120 15.06 7.93 -32.68
N GLY A 121 15.07 9.18 -32.22
CA GLY A 121 14.64 10.37 -32.98
C GLY A 121 13.14 10.53 -33.25
N MET A 122 12.29 9.55 -32.93
CA MET A 122 10.88 9.54 -33.30
C MET A 122 9.93 9.91 -32.15
N VAL A 123 10.22 9.48 -30.92
CA VAL A 123 9.34 9.72 -29.77
C VAL A 123 10.16 9.89 -28.50
N ASN A 124 9.91 10.98 -27.76
CA ASN A 124 10.39 11.17 -26.39
C ASN A 124 9.18 11.19 -25.46
N ILE A 125 9.05 10.16 -24.62
CA ILE A 125 7.98 10.07 -23.62
C ILE A 125 8.61 10.28 -22.26
N THR A 126 8.07 11.24 -21.52
CA THR A 126 8.50 11.53 -20.16
C THR A 126 7.28 11.49 -19.26
N VAL A 127 7.26 10.58 -18.28
CA VAL A 127 6.15 10.43 -17.33
C VAL A 127 6.63 10.65 -15.91
N LEU A 128 5.77 11.20 -15.06
CA LEU A 128 5.99 11.14 -13.61
C LEU A 128 5.44 9.83 -13.07
N ALA A 129 6.25 9.12 -12.28
CA ALA A 129 5.87 7.90 -11.60
C ALA A 129 6.07 8.07 -10.10
N ALA A 130 5.02 7.79 -9.33
CA ALA A 130 5.11 7.67 -7.88
C ALA A 130 5.49 6.24 -7.50
N GLY A 131 6.36 6.09 -6.50
CA GLY A 131 6.64 4.82 -5.84
C GLY A 131 5.51 4.45 -4.92
N SER A 132 4.98 3.24 -5.06
CA SER A 132 3.95 2.70 -4.16
C SER A 132 4.06 1.20 -3.98
N ILE A 133 3.71 0.74 -2.78
CA ILE A 133 3.43 -0.66 -2.47
C ILE A 133 2.01 -0.76 -1.94
N TYR A 134 1.32 -1.84 -2.26
CA TYR A 134 -0.09 -2.00 -1.91
C TYR A 134 -0.48 -3.46 -1.77
N LEU A 135 -1.55 -3.74 -1.03
CA LEU A 135 -2.14 -5.07 -1.00
C LEU A 135 -2.95 -5.30 -2.28
N GLY A 136 -2.60 -6.36 -3.00
CA GLY A 136 -3.10 -6.65 -4.33
C GLY A 136 -1.99 -7.02 -5.29
N ASP A 137 -2.24 -6.83 -6.58
CA ASP A 137 -1.30 -7.20 -7.65
C ASP A 137 -1.54 -6.41 -8.95
N MET A 138 -0.49 -6.33 -9.76
CA MET A 138 -0.52 -5.72 -11.09
C MET A 138 -0.75 -6.78 -12.18
N LEU A 139 -1.65 -6.49 -13.13
CA LEU A 139 -1.78 -7.25 -14.36
C LEU A 139 -0.70 -6.79 -15.33
N GLU A 140 0.32 -7.61 -15.47
CA GLU A 140 1.36 -7.42 -16.47
C GLU A 140 1.15 -8.30 -17.72
N PRO A 141 1.75 -7.92 -18.88
CA PRO A 141 2.50 -6.69 -19.11
C PRO A 141 1.55 -5.50 -19.29
N ILE A 142 2.01 -4.30 -18.96
CA ILE A 142 1.26 -3.08 -19.26
C ILE A 142 1.28 -2.87 -20.78
N THR A 143 0.11 -2.87 -21.41
CA THR A 143 -0.03 -2.78 -22.88
C THR A 143 -0.32 -1.36 -23.38
N GLY A 144 -0.53 -0.40 -22.48
CA GLY A 144 -0.71 1.01 -22.79
C GLY A 144 -0.99 1.87 -21.56
N THR A 145 -1.03 3.19 -21.75
CA THR A 145 -1.27 4.17 -20.66
C THR A 145 -2.73 4.54 -20.47
N LYS A 146 -3.60 4.20 -21.44
CA LYS A 146 -5.05 4.43 -21.34
C LYS A 146 -5.63 3.47 -20.30
N ASN A 147 -6.37 4.00 -19.33
CA ASN A 147 -6.98 3.22 -18.23
C ASN A 147 -5.97 2.35 -17.47
N ALA A 148 -4.74 2.83 -17.28
CA ALA A 148 -3.68 2.08 -16.59
C ALA A 148 -4.10 1.56 -15.20
N GLU A 149 -4.98 2.30 -14.51
CA GLU A 149 -5.63 1.93 -13.25
C GLU A 149 -6.30 0.54 -13.29
N LYS A 150 -6.82 0.10 -14.46
CA LYS A 150 -7.43 -1.23 -14.65
C LYS A 150 -6.45 -2.38 -14.47
N ASN A 151 -5.16 -2.13 -14.63
CA ASN A 151 -4.15 -3.16 -14.42
C ASN A 151 -3.89 -3.38 -12.92
N MET A 152 -4.31 -2.47 -12.05
CA MET A 152 -4.20 -2.66 -10.60
C MET A 152 -5.39 -3.45 -10.08
N ASN A 153 -5.14 -4.40 -9.18
CA ASN A 153 -6.17 -5.03 -8.36
C ASN A 153 -5.97 -4.61 -6.94
N TRP A 154 -6.98 -3.94 -6.39
CA TRP A 154 -6.93 -3.34 -5.08
C TRP A 154 -7.49 -4.26 -4.02
N GLY A 155 -6.67 -4.52 -3.02
CA GLY A 155 -7.03 -5.22 -1.80
C GLY A 155 -6.95 -6.74 -1.90
N VAL A 156 -7.03 -7.36 -0.72
CA VAL A 156 -6.98 -8.81 -0.53
C VAL A 156 -8.17 -9.28 0.32
N PRO A 157 -8.62 -10.54 0.17
CA PRO A 157 -9.65 -11.11 1.03
C PRO A 157 -9.27 -11.00 2.50
N PHE A 158 -10.18 -10.47 3.32
CA PHE A 158 -9.93 -10.20 4.72
C PHE A 158 -11.22 -10.02 5.52
N THR A 159 -11.33 -10.70 6.66
CA THR A 159 -12.56 -10.76 7.47
C THR A 159 -12.36 -10.35 8.93
N GLN A 160 -11.18 -9.82 9.28
CA GLN A 160 -10.90 -9.37 10.64
C GLN A 160 -11.12 -7.86 10.79
N ARG A 161 -11.05 -7.35 12.03
CA ARG A 161 -11.29 -5.95 12.37
C ARG A 161 -10.20 -5.40 13.30
N PRO A 162 -9.03 -5.01 12.74
CA PRO A 162 -7.94 -4.43 13.53
C PRO A 162 -8.28 -3.04 14.03
N LYS A 163 -7.91 -2.73 15.27
CA LYS A 163 -8.03 -1.39 15.86
C LYS A 163 -7.07 -0.38 15.25
N ALA A 164 -5.91 -0.85 14.79
CA ALA A 164 -4.89 0.02 14.20
C ALA A 164 -4.01 -0.73 13.18
N VAL A 165 -3.35 0.06 12.33
CA VAL A 165 -2.23 -0.41 11.51
C VAL A 165 -0.95 0.16 12.11
N ARG A 166 0.07 -0.67 12.25
CA ARG A 166 1.37 -0.32 12.82
C ARG A 166 2.47 -0.58 11.80
N TYR A 167 3.40 0.34 11.64
CA TYR A 167 4.54 0.20 10.74
C TYR A 167 5.65 1.17 11.11
N ASP A 168 6.84 0.91 10.60
CA ASP A 168 7.96 1.84 10.65
C ASP A 168 8.00 2.64 9.36
N TYR A 169 8.35 3.93 9.47
CA TYR A 169 8.54 4.75 8.29
C TYR A 169 9.66 5.77 8.43
N LYS A 170 10.13 6.23 7.28
CA LYS A 170 10.94 7.45 7.14
C LYS A 170 10.44 8.20 5.91
N VAL A 171 10.41 9.53 5.95
CA VAL A 171 9.96 10.35 4.83
C VAL A 171 11.00 11.44 4.55
N LYS A 172 11.24 11.66 3.27
CA LYS A 172 11.97 12.81 2.75
C LYS A 172 11.15 13.44 1.62
N MET A 173 10.75 14.67 1.79
CA MET A 173 10.00 15.44 0.79
C MET A 173 10.97 16.17 -0.14
N SER A 174 10.52 16.44 -1.36
CA SER A 174 11.33 17.20 -2.32
C SER A 174 11.57 18.66 -1.90
N GLY A 175 10.72 19.21 -1.02
CA GLY A 175 10.70 20.62 -0.65
C GLY A 175 10.04 21.53 -1.70
N GLU A 176 9.53 20.97 -2.80
CA GLU A 176 8.90 21.74 -3.87
C GLU A 176 7.55 22.32 -3.43
N LYS A 177 7.36 23.63 -3.66
CA LYS A 177 6.12 24.33 -3.30
C LYS A 177 4.90 23.79 -4.06
N ASN A 178 5.10 23.34 -5.30
CA ASN A 178 4.04 22.88 -6.20
C ASN A 178 4.42 21.53 -6.81
N ARG A 179 3.40 20.73 -7.08
CA ARG A 179 3.52 19.47 -7.81
C ARG A 179 3.61 19.71 -9.31
N ILE A 180 4.02 18.68 -10.05
CA ILE A 180 4.01 18.68 -11.51
C ILE A 180 3.03 17.62 -12.02
N ARG A 181 2.50 17.84 -13.23
CA ARG A 181 1.75 16.84 -13.99
C ARG A 181 2.49 16.50 -15.27
N LEU A 182 2.83 15.23 -15.48
CA LEU A 182 3.63 14.81 -16.62
C LEU A 182 3.18 13.46 -17.19
N THR A 183 2.34 13.52 -18.23
CA THR A 183 1.60 12.36 -18.76
C THR A 183 2.28 11.61 -19.91
N GLY A 184 3.50 12.00 -20.30
CA GLY A 184 4.20 11.43 -21.45
C GLY A 184 4.09 12.27 -22.71
N PHE A 185 2.85 12.56 -23.14
CA PHE A 185 2.56 13.19 -24.43
C PHE A 185 2.18 14.67 -24.32
N SER A 186 1.82 15.14 -23.13
CA SER A 186 1.50 16.55 -22.89
C SER A 186 2.72 17.35 -22.46
N LYS A 187 2.67 18.67 -22.64
CA LYS A 187 3.61 19.58 -21.96
C LYS A 187 3.56 19.34 -20.45
N LYS A 188 4.69 19.56 -19.77
CA LYS A 188 4.78 19.58 -18.31
C LYS A 188 3.78 20.59 -17.76
N GLY A 189 2.85 20.13 -16.93
CA GLY A 189 1.92 20.98 -16.20
C GLY A 189 2.39 21.23 -14.78
N GLN A 190 1.91 22.32 -14.19
CA GLN A 190 2.03 22.61 -12.76
C GLN A 190 0.70 22.29 -12.08
N VAL A 191 0.77 21.76 -10.86
CA VAL A 191 -0.37 21.54 -9.98
C VAL A 191 -0.08 22.26 -8.67
N GLU A 192 -0.95 23.18 -8.26
CA GLU A 192 -0.72 23.99 -7.07
C GLU A 192 -0.70 23.16 -5.79
N GLY A 193 0.13 23.59 -4.84
CA GLY A 193 0.25 22.99 -3.52
C GLY A 193 1.31 21.90 -3.44
N GLN A 194 1.94 21.83 -2.27
CA GLN A 194 2.97 20.88 -1.94
C GLN A 194 2.42 19.45 -2.00
N ASP A 195 3.28 18.53 -2.41
CA ASP A 195 2.99 17.11 -2.37
C ASP A 195 3.05 16.54 -0.95
N CYS A 196 2.53 15.33 -0.77
CA CYS A 196 2.74 14.55 0.44
C CYS A 196 2.87 13.07 0.08
N ALA A 197 3.70 12.34 0.82
CA ALA A 197 3.57 10.89 0.87
C ALA A 197 2.29 10.53 1.64
N ILE A 198 1.70 9.38 1.36
CA ILE A 198 0.40 9.00 1.92
C ILE A 198 0.34 7.50 2.24
N THR A 199 -0.27 7.18 3.37
CA THR A 199 -0.71 5.81 3.71
C THR A 199 -2.22 5.77 3.70
N VAL A 200 -2.77 4.77 3.04
CA VAL A 200 -4.22 4.58 2.89
C VAL A 200 -4.57 3.17 3.34
N PHE A 201 -5.47 3.04 4.30
CA PHE A 201 -6.00 1.77 4.75
C PHE A 201 -7.53 1.81 4.78
N PHE A 202 -8.15 0.90 4.05
CA PHE A 202 -9.59 0.73 4.04
C PHE A 202 -10.00 -0.71 4.27
N LEU A 203 -11.09 -0.87 5.00
CA LEU A 203 -11.83 -2.11 5.06
C LEU A 203 -13.11 -1.94 4.27
N GLN A 204 -13.43 -2.91 3.41
CA GLN A 204 -14.59 -2.87 2.54
C GLN A 204 -15.45 -4.12 2.72
N LYS A 205 -16.77 -3.93 2.65
CA LYS A 205 -17.73 -4.99 2.39
C LYS A 205 -18.07 -4.97 0.91
N ARG A 206 -17.41 -5.84 0.14
CA ARG A 206 -17.67 -6.00 -1.30
C ARG A 206 -18.78 -7.00 -1.57
N MET A 207 -19.54 -6.73 -2.63
CA MET A 207 -20.53 -7.62 -3.24
C MET A 207 -20.29 -7.67 -4.75
N GLU A 208 -20.38 -8.86 -5.33
CA GLU A 208 -20.34 -9.08 -6.77
C GLU A 208 -21.73 -9.55 -7.24
N ASP A 209 -22.27 -8.92 -8.29
CA ASP A 209 -23.53 -9.37 -8.91
C ASP A 209 -23.31 -10.50 -9.94
N ALA A 210 -24.38 -11.01 -10.53
CA ALA A 210 -24.30 -12.11 -11.50
C ALA A 210 -23.55 -11.70 -12.79
N GLU A 211 -23.61 -10.43 -13.15
CA GLU A 211 -22.92 -9.83 -14.28
C GLU A 211 -21.41 -9.70 -14.02
N GLY A 212 -20.99 -9.71 -12.75
CA GLY A 212 -19.60 -9.59 -12.33
C GLY A 212 -19.19 -8.15 -12.00
N ASN A 213 -20.14 -7.24 -11.81
CA ASN A 213 -19.88 -5.89 -11.31
C ASN A 213 -19.67 -5.93 -9.79
N VAL A 214 -18.74 -5.12 -9.31
CA VAL A 214 -18.40 -5.07 -7.89
C VAL A 214 -18.84 -3.75 -7.26
N THR A 215 -19.63 -3.86 -6.20
CA THR A 215 -19.96 -2.74 -5.31
C THR A 215 -19.31 -2.94 -3.96
N ALA A 216 -19.10 -1.86 -3.22
CA ALA A 216 -18.54 -1.90 -1.88
C ALA A 216 -19.23 -0.91 -0.94
N LYS A 217 -19.31 -1.27 0.34
CA LYS A 217 -19.51 -0.30 1.43
C LYS A 217 -18.23 -0.18 2.24
N ARG A 218 -17.86 1.04 2.61
CA ARG A 218 -16.69 1.29 3.48
C ARG A 218 -17.00 0.90 4.92
N VAL A 219 -16.20 -0.01 5.48
CA VAL A 219 -16.34 -0.52 6.86
C VAL A 219 -15.40 0.21 7.81
N GLY A 220 -14.15 0.45 7.40
CA GLY A 220 -13.12 1.05 8.24
C GLY A 220 -12.18 1.92 7.43
N THR A 221 -11.69 3.00 8.03
CA THR A 221 -10.89 4.03 7.37
C THR A 221 -9.73 4.47 8.25
N MET A 222 -8.52 4.45 7.69
CA MET A 222 -7.34 5.13 8.22
C MET A 222 -6.57 5.73 7.04
N VAL A 223 -6.24 7.02 7.12
CA VAL A 223 -5.40 7.69 6.13
C VAL A 223 -4.44 8.63 6.85
N VAL A 224 -3.17 8.59 6.46
CA VAL A 224 -2.10 9.44 7.02
C VAL A 224 -1.38 10.12 5.86
N LYS A 225 -1.19 11.44 5.98
CA LYS A 225 -0.37 12.23 5.05
C LYS A 225 0.94 12.63 5.72
N TYR A 226 2.01 12.62 4.94
CA TYR A 226 3.35 13.03 5.34
C TYR A 226 3.83 14.12 4.40
N ASP A 227 3.78 15.36 4.86
CA ASP A 227 4.13 16.56 4.09
C ASP A 227 5.46 17.18 4.54
N LYS A 228 6.19 16.50 5.44
CA LYS A 228 7.47 16.93 5.98
C LYS A 228 8.43 15.76 6.08
N ASP A 229 9.71 16.09 6.09
CA ASP A 229 10.77 15.15 6.43
C ASP A 229 10.55 14.62 7.84
N SER A 230 10.82 13.33 8.04
CA SER A 230 10.96 12.77 9.37
C SER A 230 12.39 12.93 9.88
N ASP A 231 12.56 13.07 11.20
CA ASP A 231 13.88 13.06 11.84
C ASP A 231 14.38 11.61 11.97
N GLY A 232 14.73 11.00 10.84
CA GLY A 232 15.08 9.59 10.76
C GLY A 232 13.86 8.65 10.76
N TRP A 233 14.05 7.44 11.29
CA TRP A 233 13.00 6.42 11.37
C TRP A 233 12.04 6.69 12.52
N VAL A 234 10.75 6.66 12.22
CA VAL A 234 9.67 6.60 13.22
C VAL A 234 9.25 5.15 13.33
N ASN A 235 9.58 4.50 14.44
CA ASN A 235 9.31 3.09 14.68
C ASN A 235 7.95 2.87 15.35
N ASP A 236 7.29 1.76 15.01
CA ASP A 236 6.00 1.31 15.52
C ASP A 236 4.92 2.41 15.50
N ALA A 237 4.96 3.28 14.49
CA ALA A 237 3.94 4.29 14.27
C ALA A 237 2.58 3.59 14.12
N THR A 238 1.65 3.92 15.02
CA THR A 238 0.39 3.20 15.16
C THR A 238 -0.76 4.16 14.88
N TYR A 239 -1.57 3.83 13.88
CA TYR A 239 -2.68 4.66 13.42
C TYR A 239 -4.00 3.93 13.56
N GLU A 240 -4.93 4.55 14.29
CA GLU A 240 -6.26 4.01 14.56
C GLU A 240 -7.09 3.85 13.27
N VAL A 241 -7.84 2.76 13.20
CA VAL A 241 -8.86 2.51 12.17
C VAL A 241 -10.20 2.98 12.71
N LEU A 242 -10.78 3.99 12.05
CA LEU A 242 -12.11 4.49 12.38
C LEU A 242 -13.17 3.69 11.62
N TYR A 243 -14.19 3.20 12.32
CA TYR A 243 -15.21 2.30 11.77
C TYR A 243 -16.54 3.01 11.48
N GLY A 244 -17.21 2.59 10.41
CA GLY A 244 -18.50 3.12 9.98
C GLY A 244 -18.39 4.43 9.17
N ASP A 245 -19.48 5.20 9.16
CA ASP A 245 -19.52 6.53 8.55
C ASP A 245 -18.79 7.55 9.43
N ILE A 246 -17.59 7.93 9.01
CA ILE A 246 -16.74 8.87 9.73
C ILE A 246 -16.87 10.31 9.21
N THR A 247 -17.82 10.62 8.32
CA THR A 247 -17.93 11.95 7.68
C THR A 247 -18.12 13.10 8.66
N LYS A 248 -18.61 12.81 9.87
CA LYS A 248 -18.78 13.78 10.97
C LYS A 248 -17.66 13.73 12.02
N HIS A 249 -16.69 12.82 11.86
CA HIS A 249 -15.57 12.68 12.78
C HIS A 249 -14.56 13.83 12.57
N PRO A 250 -13.97 14.42 13.62
CA PRO A 250 -13.06 15.56 13.49
C PRO A 250 -11.80 15.27 12.66
N ALA A 251 -11.35 14.01 12.63
CA ALA A 251 -10.21 13.58 11.82
C ALA A 251 -10.55 13.32 10.33
N TYR A 252 -11.81 13.51 9.92
CA TYR A 252 -12.23 13.21 8.55
C TYR A 252 -11.74 14.25 7.55
N HIS A 253 -11.07 13.77 6.50
CA HIS A 253 -10.63 14.60 5.37
C HIS A 253 -11.32 14.10 4.09
N PRO A 254 -12.32 14.82 3.55
CA PRO A 254 -13.14 14.32 2.44
C PRO A 254 -12.33 14.00 1.17
N GLU A 255 -11.26 14.76 0.90
CA GLU A 255 -10.39 14.55 -0.27
C GLU A 255 -9.71 13.18 -0.26
N THR A 256 -9.29 12.70 0.91
CA THR A 256 -8.45 11.48 1.03
C THR A 256 -9.18 10.31 1.66
N MET A 257 -10.22 10.58 2.47
CA MET A 257 -11.00 9.58 3.20
C MET A 257 -12.39 9.34 2.59
N GLY A 258 -12.78 10.10 1.56
CA GLY A 258 -14.03 9.91 0.84
C GLY A 258 -14.20 8.51 0.21
N LEU A 259 -15.41 8.27 -0.29
CA LEU A 259 -15.72 7.06 -1.03
C LEU A 259 -14.93 7.04 -2.35
N ARG A 260 -14.44 5.86 -2.73
CA ARG A 260 -13.57 5.67 -3.90
C ARG A 260 -14.35 5.25 -5.14
N GLU A 261 -13.93 5.82 -6.27
CA GLU A 261 -14.59 5.64 -7.56
C GLU A 261 -13.64 5.24 -8.69
N ARG A 262 -12.36 4.98 -8.37
CA ARG A 262 -11.30 4.73 -9.37
C ARG A 262 -10.56 3.42 -9.19
N ASP A 263 -10.89 2.65 -8.15
CA ASP A 263 -10.21 1.40 -7.86
C ASP A 263 -10.77 0.27 -8.67
N TYR A 264 -9.89 -0.62 -9.12
CA TYR A 264 -10.25 -1.84 -9.82
C TYR A 264 -9.98 -3.08 -8.97
N THR A 265 -10.76 -4.14 -9.19
CA THR A 265 -10.55 -5.47 -8.63
C THR A 265 -10.74 -6.52 -9.72
N ARG A 266 -10.16 -7.71 -9.53
CA ARG A 266 -10.55 -8.89 -10.31
C ARG A 266 -11.84 -9.47 -9.75
N ASN A 267 -12.85 -9.65 -10.61
CA ASN A 267 -14.09 -10.34 -10.26
C ASN A 267 -13.90 -11.88 -10.30
N SER A 268 -14.94 -12.63 -9.98
CA SER A 268 -14.93 -14.10 -10.01
C SER A 268 -14.63 -14.70 -11.40
N LYS A 269 -14.83 -13.94 -12.48
CA LYS A 269 -14.52 -14.30 -13.87
C LYS A 269 -13.09 -13.94 -14.28
N GLY A 270 -12.31 -13.31 -13.39
CA GLY A 270 -10.94 -12.86 -13.65
C GLY A 270 -10.85 -11.53 -14.43
N GLU A 271 -11.97 -10.84 -14.63
CA GLU A 271 -12.04 -9.57 -15.32
C GLU A 271 -11.74 -8.41 -14.37
N SER A 272 -11.03 -7.40 -14.87
CA SER A 272 -10.78 -6.17 -14.10
C SER A 272 -11.99 -5.24 -14.19
N VAL A 273 -12.69 -5.09 -13.07
CA VAL A 273 -13.91 -4.29 -12.94
C VAL A 273 -13.72 -3.20 -11.88
N LEU A 274 -14.44 -2.09 -12.05
CA LEU A 274 -14.40 -0.98 -11.11
C LEU A 274 -15.07 -1.41 -9.79
N ILE A 275 -14.45 -1.07 -8.67
CA ILE A 275 -15.08 -1.12 -7.35
C ILE A 275 -15.89 0.17 -7.19
N LYS A 276 -17.22 0.04 -7.19
CA LYS A 276 -18.10 1.19 -6.90
C LYS A 276 -18.40 1.24 -5.40
N GLU A 277 -17.74 2.12 -4.66
CA GLU A 277 -18.16 2.38 -3.28
C GLU A 277 -19.49 3.14 -3.26
N THR A 278 -20.52 2.53 -2.69
CA THR A 278 -21.91 3.06 -2.71
C THR A 278 -22.35 3.67 -1.38
N GLY A 279 -21.50 3.58 -0.35
CA GLY A 279 -21.80 4.14 0.96
C GLY A 279 -20.90 3.60 2.07
N TRP A 280 -21.30 3.89 3.30
CA TRP A 280 -20.66 3.41 4.52
C TRP A 280 -21.45 2.21 5.08
N ALA A 281 -20.74 1.25 5.64
CA ALA A 281 -21.34 0.13 6.37
C ALA A 281 -21.55 0.52 7.84
N ALA A 282 -22.25 -0.36 8.59
CA ALA A 282 -22.31 -0.23 10.03
C ALA A 282 -20.91 -0.34 10.65
N ALA A 283 -20.66 0.35 11.77
CA ALA A 283 -19.36 0.34 12.42
C ALA A 283 -18.94 -1.06 12.89
N ASP A 284 -19.91 -1.96 13.11
CA ASP A 284 -19.69 -3.34 13.52
C ASP A 284 -19.68 -4.36 12.36
N GLU A 285 -19.83 -3.91 11.11
CA GLU A 285 -19.84 -4.78 9.93
C GLU A 285 -18.53 -5.56 9.77
N THR A 286 -18.63 -6.83 9.39
CA THR A 286 -17.48 -7.67 9.06
C THR A 286 -17.03 -7.40 7.62
N PRO A 287 -15.80 -6.92 7.38
CA PRO A 287 -15.32 -6.67 6.03
C PRO A 287 -15.14 -7.97 5.23
N THR A 288 -15.05 -7.83 3.91
CA THR A 288 -14.61 -8.93 3.03
C THR A 288 -13.24 -8.65 2.42
N HIS A 289 -12.79 -7.38 2.40
CA HIS A 289 -11.54 -6.98 1.78
C HIS A 289 -10.80 -5.94 2.63
N MET A 290 -9.47 -6.04 2.58
CA MET A 290 -8.52 -5.08 3.15
C MET A 290 -7.72 -4.44 2.03
N ILE A 291 -7.74 -3.12 1.99
CA ILE A 291 -6.88 -2.28 1.15
C ILE A 291 -5.85 -1.63 2.06
N LEU A 292 -4.58 -1.71 1.69
CA LEU A 292 -3.50 -0.93 2.29
C LEU A 292 -2.58 -0.47 1.17
N GLN A 293 -2.22 0.81 1.18
CA GLN A 293 -1.30 1.43 0.24
C GLN A 293 -0.32 2.32 1.01
N PHE A 294 0.93 2.30 0.58
CA PHE A 294 1.91 3.32 0.87
C PHE A 294 2.36 3.95 -0.45
N SER A 295 2.39 5.28 -0.53
CA SER A 295 2.77 6.01 -1.73
C SER A 295 3.65 7.20 -1.39
N SER A 296 4.69 7.42 -2.20
CA SER A 296 5.60 8.57 -2.06
C SER A 296 5.01 9.91 -2.51
N SER A 297 3.85 9.89 -3.18
CA SER A 297 3.13 11.09 -3.63
C SER A 297 1.62 10.93 -3.58
N HIS A 298 0.92 12.06 -3.44
CA HIS A 298 -0.53 12.19 -3.47
C HIS A 298 -0.96 13.17 -4.56
N GLY A 299 -1.83 12.71 -5.46
CA GLY A 299 -2.28 13.52 -6.60
C GLY A 299 -2.89 12.72 -7.76
N GLY A 300 -2.76 11.39 -7.73
CA GLY A 300 -3.23 10.51 -8.78
C GLY A 300 -2.22 10.34 -9.91
N ALA A 301 -2.63 9.64 -10.97
CA ALA A 301 -1.74 9.27 -12.06
C ALA A 301 -1.00 10.50 -12.64
N PHE A 302 0.33 10.35 -12.75
CA PHE A 302 1.23 11.33 -13.35
C PHE A 302 1.35 12.68 -12.62
N ILE A 303 0.86 12.78 -11.38
CA ILE A 303 0.96 14.00 -10.55
C ILE A 303 1.79 13.69 -9.30
N GLY A 304 2.76 14.56 -9.02
CA GLY A 304 3.57 14.47 -7.81
C GLY A 304 4.79 15.38 -7.87
N SER A 305 5.71 15.19 -6.93
CA SER A 305 6.97 15.93 -6.82
C SER A 305 8.16 14.97 -6.88
N PRO A 306 8.94 15.00 -7.99
CA PRO A 306 10.17 14.23 -8.08
C PRO A 306 11.10 14.50 -6.91
N GLY A 307 11.68 13.45 -6.34
CA GLY A 307 12.53 13.53 -5.16
C GLY A 307 11.82 13.23 -3.83
N ASN A 308 10.48 13.15 -3.81
CA ASN A 308 9.80 12.56 -2.65
C ASN A 308 10.25 11.11 -2.48
N THR A 309 10.58 10.73 -1.25
CA THR A 309 10.95 9.37 -0.88
C THR A 309 10.28 8.97 0.42
N MET A 310 9.64 7.80 0.40
CA MET A 310 9.06 7.18 1.58
C MET A 310 9.70 5.81 1.78
N TRP A 311 10.21 5.53 2.97
CA TRP A 311 10.64 4.20 3.36
C TRP A 311 9.61 3.57 4.29
N ILE A 312 9.32 2.28 4.09
CA ILE A 312 8.34 1.51 4.85
C ILE A 312 8.95 0.19 5.29
N ASP A 313 8.61 -0.21 6.51
CA ASP A 313 9.02 -1.50 7.07
C ASP A 313 8.08 -1.96 8.21
N ASN A 314 8.21 -3.21 8.65
CA ASN A 314 7.56 -3.80 9.82
C ASN A 314 6.03 -3.61 9.90
N VAL A 315 5.32 -3.84 8.79
CA VAL A 315 3.88 -3.62 8.68
C VAL A 315 3.08 -4.71 9.41
N LYS A 316 2.24 -4.27 10.36
CA LYS A 316 1.48 -5.09 11.30
C LYS A 316 0.05 -4.56 11.47
N LEU A 317 -0.85 -5.45 11.89
CA LEU A 317 -2.21 -5.13 12.34
C LEU A 317 -2.31 -5.30 13.85
N VAL A 318 -3.05 -4.42 14.51
CA VAL A 318 -3.21 -4.39 15.97
C VAL A 318 -4.67 -4.68 16.35
N TYR A 319 -4.90 -5.54 17.34
CA TYR A 319 -6.23 -5.96 17.83
C TYR A 319 -6.36 -5.81 19.35
#